data_AF-E8N8K8-F1
#
_entry.id   AF-E8N8K8-F1
#
_cell.length_a   1.000
_cell.length_b   1.000
_cell.length_c   1.000
_cell.angle_alpha   90.00
_cell.angle_beta   90.00
_cell.angle_gamma   90.00
#
_symmetry.space_group_name_H-M   'P 1'
#
loop_
_entity.id
_entity.type
_entity.pdbx_description
1 polymer ?
#
loop_
_entity_poly.entity_id
_entity_poly.type
_entity_poly.pdbx_seq_one_letter_code
_entity_poly.pdbx_strand_id
1 'polypeptide(L)'
;MITAAVIGERNTMRMSTGLAARLVVATTGCLLLMGTASAAYANQVGSGTDVDVSVDIAPVVAPGSLTLTVAGTTAALAETSSGSAAQRAFAGDLPKVTVTDTRTAAEISSGLTTGQSRWWYVTGQATAFSGPSGATIPAANLGWTPALVGSDGDGNVAPGDVVVPHPDAATNSPADDNNTGLVSGDLLYAGLDSAALVSAGQTQSSATAHLLLKAPATVAPGEYHSTLTLSLFEDVN
;
A
#
# COMPACT_ATOMS: atom_id res chain seq x y z
N MET A 1 -68.24 84.86 -35.40
CA MET A 1 -68.83 84.66 -34.05
C MET A 1 -68.27 83.35 -33.52
N ILE A 2 -67.72 83.40 -32.30
CA ILE A 2 -66.92 82.38 -31.56
C ILE A 2 -65.52 82.12 -32.15
N THR A 3 -64.42 81.98 -31.40
CA THR A 3 -63.75 82.72 -30.30
C THR A 3 -62.47 81.91 -30.03
N ALA A 4 -61.38 82.59 -29.70
CA ALA A 4 -60.00 82.10 -29.58
C ALA A 4 -59.67 81.24 -28.34
N ALA A 5 -58.50 80.57 -28.37
CA ALA A 5 -57.44 80.47 -27.32
C ALA A 5 -56.55 79.23 -27.62
N VAL A 6 -55.24 79.33 -27.92
CA VAL A 6 -54.05 79.60 -27.08
C VAL A 6 -53.54 78.38 -26.26
N ILE A 7 -52.36 77.90 -26.71
CA ILE A 7 -51.15 77.40 -25.99
C ILE A 7 -51.24 76.19 -25.04
N GLY A 8 -50.28 75.25 -25.20
CA GLY A 8 -49.82 74.37 -24.14
C GLY A 8 -48.85 73.27 -24.59
N GLU A 9 -47.54 73.54 -24.56
CA GLU A 9 -46.49 72.52 -24.58
C GLU A 9 -46.64 71.55 -23.40
N ARG A 10 -46.50 70.24 -23.64
CA ARG A 10 -45.92 69.31 -22.65
C ARG A 10 -45.04 68.26 -23.32
N ASN A 11 -43.76 68.47 -23.06
CA ASN A 11 -42.59 67.66 -23.30
C ASN A 11 -42.63 66.32 -22.53
N THR A 12 -42.22 65.22 -23.19
CA THR A 12 -41.44 64.06 -22.66
C THR A 12 -41.48 62.96 -23.72
N MET A 13 -40.41 62.26 -24.12
CA MET A 13 -38.97 62.43 -24.01
C MET A 13 -38.40 61.44 -25.03
N ARG A 14 -37.41 61.89 -25.81
CA ARG A 14 -36.63 61.09 -26.78
C ARG A 14 -35.69 60.09 -26.08
N MET A 15 -34.96 59.37 -26.94
CA MET A 15 -33.63 58.77 -26.74
C MET A 15 -33.62 57.28 -26.40
N SER A 16 -32.70 56.46 -26.90
CA SER A 16 -31.62 56.69 -27.86
C SER A 16 -30.99 55.37 -28.26
N THR A 17 -30.55 55.28 -29.50
CA THR A 17 -29.39 54.50 -29.90
C THR A 17 -28.14 54.90 -29.08
N GLY A 18 -27.42 53.91 -28.56
CA GLY A 18 -26.07 54.03 -28.00
C GLY A 18 -25.51 52.62 -27.87
N LEU A 19 -24.65 52.16 -28.78
CA LEU A 19 -23.21 52.38 -28.86
C LEU A 19 -22.45 51.97 -27.59
N ALA A 20 -21.41 51.17 -27.84
CA ALA A 20 -20.14 51.06 -27.14
C ALA A 20 -19.92 49.79 -26.32
N ALA A 21 -19.13 48.93 -26.94
CA ALA A 21 -18.35 47.85 -26.36
C ALA A 21 -17.38 48.34 -25.26
N ARG A 22 -17.07 47.44 -24.33
CA ARG A 22 -15.76 47.39 -23.67
C ARG A 22 -15.26 45.95 -23.61
N LEU A 23 -14.13 45.77 -24.28
CA LEU A 23 -13.23 44.63 -24.37
C LEU A 23 -12.47 44.44 -23.04
N VAL A 24 -12.22 43.22 -22.57
CA VAL A 24 -10.93 42.74 -22.02
C VAL A 24 -10.89 41.19 -22.10
N VAL A 25 -9.74 40.67 -22.55
CA VAL A 25 -9.37 39.27 -22.81
C VAL A 25 -8.56 38.68 -21.65
N ALA A 26 -8.73 37.39 -21.33
CA ALA A 26 -7.69 36.44 -20.83
C ALA A 26 -8.31 35.02 -20.74
N THR A 27 -8.12 34.12 -21.73
CA THR A 27 -7.08 33.08 -21.86
C THR A 27 -7.21 31.83 -20.96
N THR A 28 -7.23 30.67 -21.65
CA THR A 28 -6.67 29.34 -21.28
C THR A 28 -7.61 28.27 -20.74
N GLY A 29 -7.71 27.16 -21.49
CA GLY A 29 -7.86 25.82 -20.91
C GLY A 29 -8.97 24.96 -21.51
N CYS A 30 -8.66 24.16 -22.53
CA CYS A 30 -9.52 23.09 -23.03
C CYS A 30 -9.89 22.12 -21.90
N LEU A 31 -11.16 22.10 -21.47
CA LEU A 31 -11.73 20.94 -20.79
C LEU A 31 -12.07 19.87 -21.84
N LEU A 32 -11.25 18.81 -21.87
CA LEU A 32 -11.65 17.52 -22.43
C LEU A 32 -12.67 16.89 -21.47
N LEU A 33 -13.95 17.21 -21.66
CA LEU A 33 -15.03 16.35 -21.17
C LEU A 33 -15.10 15.11 -22.07
N MET A 34 -14.34 14.07 -21.73
CA MET A 34 -14.67 12.70 -22.12
C MET A 34 -15.87 12.27 -21.27
N GLY A 35 -17.01 12.92 -21.48
CA GLY A 35 -18.29 12.45 -21.00
C GLY A 35 -18.68 11.25 -21.86
N THR A 36 -18.83 10.07 -21.24
CA THR A 36 -19.54 8.97 -21.87
C THR A 36 -20.90 9.51 -22.30
N ALA A 37 -21.16 9.50 -23.60
CA ALA A 37 -22.41 9.93 -24.19
C ALA A 37 -23.52 8.97 -23.73
N SER A 38 -24.18 9.31 -22.62
CA SER A 38 -25.49 8.74 -22.32
C SER A 38 -26.48 9.37 -23.29
N ALA A 39 -26.98 8.57 -24.23
CA ALA A 39 -28.03 9.00 -25.14
C ALA A 39 -29.22 9.53 -24.32
N ALA A 40 -29.53 10.81 -24.46
CA ALA A 40 -30.76 11.36 -23.90
C ALA A 40 -31.93 10.79 -24.72
N TYR A 41 -32.66 9.83 -24.15
CA TYR A 41 -33.95 9.42 -24.69
C TYR A 41 -34.98 10.47 -24.30
N ALA A 42 -35.23 11.44 -25.18
CA ALA A 42 -36.39 12.32 -25.05
C ALA A 42 -37.65 11.55 -25.48
N ASN A 43 -38.23 10.77 -24.56
CA ASN A 43 -39.55 10.20 -24.78
C ASN A 43 -40.60 11.30 -24.60
N GLN A 44 -41.51 11.41 -25.56
CA GLN A 44 -42.58 12.40 -25.55
C GLN A 44 -43.51 12.08 -24.36
N VAL A 45 -43.53 12.95 -23.35
CA VAL A 45 -44.40 12.79 -22.17
C VAL A 45 -45.84 12.86 -22.66
N GLY A 46 -46.53 11.72 -22.67
CA GLY A 46 -47.94 11.64 -23.00
C GLY A 46 -48.74 12.56 -22.09
N SER A 47 -49.79 13.18 -22.62
CA SER A 47 -50.68 14.11 -21.91
C SER A 47 -51.61 13.38 -20.92
N GLY A 48 -51.03 12.66 -19.96
CA GLY A 48 -51.69 11.95 -18.86
C GLY A 48 -51.07 12.35 -17.53
N THR A 49 -51.77 12.10 -16.43
CA THR A 49 -51.33 12.33 -15.04
C THR A 49 -50.20 11.39 -14.59
N ASP A 50 -49.40 10.91 -15.53
CA ASP A 50 -48.47 9.83 -15.33
C ASP A 50 -47.15 10.36 -14.75
N VAL A 51 -46.58 9.60 -13.81
CA VAL A 51 -45.31 9.92 -13.15
C VAL A 51 -44.24 9.05 -13.78
N ASP A 52 -43.21 9.68 -14.34
CA ASP A 52 -42.04 9.00 -14.85
C ASP A 52 -41.11 8.61 -13.70
N VAL A 53 -40.72 7.33 -13.66
CA VAL A 53 -39.87 6.76 -12.61
C VAL A 53 -38.64 6.16 -13.28
N SER A 54 -37.51 6.86 -13.15
CA SER A 54 -36.21 6.41 -13.63
C SER A 54 -35.30 6.03 -12.47
N VAL A 55 -34.53 4.96 -12.65
CA VAL A 55 -33.46 4.55 -11.74
C VAL A 55 -32.13 4.52 -12.48
N ASP A 56 -31.10 5.12 -11.89
CA ASP A 56 -29.72 4.94 -12.30
C ASP A 56 -29.08 3.88 -11.38
N ILE A 57 -28.54 2.82 -11.98
CA ILE A 57 -27.91 1.73 -11.24
C ILE A 57 -26.41 1.82 -11.46
N ALA A 58 -25.69 2.27 -10.44
CA ALA A 58 -24.23 2.31 -10.47
C ALA A 58 -23.63 0.89 -10.57
N PRO A 59 -22.49 0.73 -11.27
CA PRO A 59 -21.78 -0.55 -11.31
C PRO A 59 -21.28 -0.93 -9.92
N VAL A 60 -21.33 -2.23 -9.61
CA VAL A 60 -20.75 -2.78 -8.38
C VAL A 60 -19.23 -2.79 -8.51
N VAL A 61 -18.55 -2.02 -7.66
CA VAL A 61 -17.09 -2.05 -7.54
C VAL A 61 -16.71 -3.10 -6.50
N ALA A 62 -15.85 -4.04 -6.85
CA ALA A 62 -15.34 -5.02 -5.90
C ALA A 62 -14.44 -4.31 -4.87
N PRO A 63 -14.51 -4.67 -3.57
CA PRO A 63 -13.65 -4.10 -2.56
C PRO A 63 -12.18 -4.43 -2.84
N GLY A 64 -11.29 -3.51 -2.51
CA GLY A 64 -9.85 -3.78 -2.56
C GLY A 64 -9.41 -4.85 -1.56
N SER A 65 -8.20 -5.34 -1.73
CA SER A 65 -7.58 -6.36 -0.86
C SER A 65 -6.13 -6.01 -0.49
N LEU A 66 -5.71 -6.55 0.65
CA LEU A 66 -4.32 -6.58 1.09
C LEU A 66 -3.76 -7.99 0.87
N THR A 67 -2.68 -8.11 0.12
CA THR A 67 -2.15 -9.42 -0.33
C THR A 67 -0.64 -9.51 -0.18
N LEU A 68 -0.16 -10.74 0.06
CA LEU A 68 1.26 -11.09 0.17
C LEU A 68 1.67 -11.96 -1.01
N THR A 69 2.77 -11.61 -1.68
CA THR A 69 3.38 -12.43 -2.74
C THR A 69 4.88 -12.63 -2.47
N VAL A 70 5.41 -13.82 -2.78
CA VAL A 70 6.84 -14.13 -2.69
C VAL A 70 7.34 -14.49 -4.08
N ALA A 71 8.42 -13.85 -4.53
CA ALA A 71 8.95 -13.99 -5.89
C ALA A 71 9.60 -15.36 -6.19
N GLY A 72 9.77 -16.21 -5.17
CA GLY A 72 10.35 -17.54 -5.30
C GLY A 72 9.86 -18.48 -4.21
N THR A 73 10.06 -19.78 -4.42
CA THR A 73 9.65 -20.84 -3.48
C THR A 73 10.82 -21.46 -2.72
N THR A 74 12.05 -21.03 -3.01
CA THR A 74 13.28 -21.55 -2.41
C THR A 74 14.27 -20.43 -2.12
N ALA A 75 15.05 -20.61 -1.06
CA ALA A 75 16.24 -19.82 -0.75
C ALA A 75 17.40 -20.81 -0.55
N ALA A 76 18.48 -20.65 -1.32
CA ALA A 76 19.66 -21.50 -1.20
C ALA A 76 20.68 -20.82 -0.30
N LEU A 77 21.24 -21.57 0.66
CA LEU A 77 22.34 -21.10 1.51
C LEU A 77 23.63 -21.76 1.05
N ALA A 78 24.66 -20.95 0.80
CA ALA A 78 25.99 -21.39 0.42
C ALA A 78 26.97 -21.23 1.59
N GLU A 79 27.90 -22.17 1.74
CA GLU A 79 28.90 -22.11 2.79
C GLU A 79 29.76 -20.85 2.64
N THR A 80 29.98 -20.16 3.76
CA THR A 80 30.77 -18.94 3.87
C THR A 80 31.70 -19.00 5.07
N SER A 81 32.55 -17.99 5.23
CA SER A 81 33.46 -17.89 6.37
C SER A 81 32.69 -17.76 7.68
N SER A 82 32.92 -18.66 8.63
CA SER A 82 32.23 -18.67 9.93
C SER A 82 32.88 -17.78 10.99
N GLY A 83 34.13 -17.35 10.77
CA GLY A 83 34.94 -16.65 11.76
C GLY A 83 35.43 -17.53 12.92
N SER A 84 35.12 -18.84 12.91
CA SER A 84 35.48 -19.78 13.97
C SER A 84 35.63 -21.21 13.44
N ALA A 85 36.72 -21.90 13.77
CA ALA A 85 36.92 -23.30 13.39
C ALA A 85 35.92 -24.28 14.04
N ALA A 86 35.23 -23.86 15.10
CA ALA A 86 34.20 -24.67 15.77
C ALA A 86 32.83 -24.60 15.09
N GLN A 87 32.66 -23.71 14.11
CA GLN A 87 31.39 -23.45 13.45
C GLN A 87 31.52 -23.47 11.92
N ARG A 88 30.41 -23.78 11.26
CA ARG A 88 30.18 -23.56 9.83
C ARG A 88 29.12 -22.48 9.68
N ALA A 89 29.22 -21.71 8.60
CA ALA A 89 28.28 -20.65 8.30
C ALA A 89 27.76 -20.80 6.88
N PHE A 90 26.48 -20.54 6.66
CA PHE A 90 25.86 -20.58 5.35
C PHE A 90 25.02 -19.33 5.15
N ALA A 91 25.22 -18.64 4.03
CA ALA A 91 24.55 -17.39 3.72
C ALA A 91 23.78 -17.49 2.41
N GLY A 92 22.68 -16.75 2.32
CA GLY A 92 21.85 -16.62 1.13
C GLY A 92 20.81 -15.53 1.32
N ASP A 93 19.87 -15.43 0.39
CA ASP A 93 18.87 -14.35 0.38
C ASP A 93 17.45 -14.89 0.30
N LEU A 94 16.56 -14.26 1.05
CA LEU A 94 15.13 -14.48 0.94
C LEU A 94 14.63 -13.91 -0.40
N PRO A 95 13.90 -14.68 -1.23
CA PRO A 95 13.24 -14.12 -2.40
C PRO A 95 12.37 -12.92 -2.03
N LYS A 96 12.31 -11.94 -2.93
CA LYS A 96 11.56 -10.69 -2.70
C LYS A 96 10.12 -10.99 -2.25
N VAL A 97 9.75 -10.43 -1.11
CA VAL A 97 8.41 -10.48 -0.53
C VAL A 97 7.74 -9.15 -0.82
N THR A 98 6.50 -9.17 -1.31
CA THR A 98 5.75 -7.96 -1.71
C THR A 98 4.38 -7.97 -1.09
N VAL A 99 4.04 -6.90 -0.40
CA VAL A 99 2.67 -6.59 0.03
C VAL A 99 2.05 -5.66 -0.99
N THR A 100 0.85 -5.99 -1.46
CA THR A 100 0.04 -5.15 -2.34
C THR A 100 -1.27 -4.80 -1.65
N ASP A 101 -1.54 -3.51 -1.49
CA ASP A 101 -2.81 -2.97 -1.00
C ASP A 101 -3.55 -2.27 -2.15
N THR A 102 -4.69 -2.83 -2.55
CA THR A 102 -5.54 -2.28 -3.62
C THR A 102 -6.77 -1.55 -3.08
N ARG A 103 -6.92 -1.48 -1.76
CA ARG A 103 -7.99 -0.72 -1.11
C ARG A 103 -7.73 0.77 -1.29
N THR A 104 -8.79 1.54 -1.36
CA THR A 104 -8.76 3.00 -1.27
C THR A 104 -8.49 3.42 0.18
N ALA A 105 -7.98 4.65 0.37
CA ALA A 105 -7.79 5.21 1.71
C ALA A 105 -9.11 5.24 2.51
N ALA A 106 -10.24 5.49 1.84
CA ALA A 106 -11.56 5.47 2.48
C ALA A 106 -11.97 4.07 2.96
N GLU A 107 -11.67 3.02 2.20
CA GLU A 107 -11.91 1.64 2.63
C GLU A 107 -11.03 1.25 3.82
N ILE A 108 -9.75 1.64 3.81
CA ILE A 108 -8.80 1.39 4.92
C ILE A 108 -9.26 2.11 6.19
N SER A 109 -9.65 3.39 6.08
CA SER A 109 -10.09 4.18 7.24
C SER A 109 -11.51 3.85 7.70
N SER A 110 -12.23 2.97 7.00
CA SER A 110 -13.59 2.59 7.37
C SER A 110 -13.63 1.92 8.76
N GLY A 111 -14.52 2.43 9.61
CA GLY A 111 -14.71 1.95 10.98
C GLY A 111 -13.66 2.40 11.99
N LEU A 112 -12.69 3.23 11.59
CA LEU A 112 -11.71 3.82 12.50
C LEU A 112 -12.27 5.05 13.23
N THR A 113 -11.89 5.22 14.49
CA THR A 113 -12.15 6.46 15.23
C THR A 113 -11.02 7.47 15.05
N THR A 114 -11.27 8.74 15.40
CA THR A 114 -10.27 9.80 15.25
C THR A 114 -9.00 9.47 16.04
N GLY A 115 -7.86 9.48 15.34
CA GLY A 115 -6.53 9.20 15.91
C GLY A 115 -6.05 7.77 15.71
N GLN A 116 -6.86 6.88 15.13
CA GLN A 116 -6.46 5.52 14.78
C GLN A 116 -6.00 5.43 13.34
N SER A 117 -5.02 4.57 13.10
CA SER A 117 -4.53 4.18 11.78
C SER A 117 -4.50 2.66 11.67
N ARG A 118 -4.84 2.14 10.48
CA ARG A 118 -4.59 0.74 10.12
C ARG A 118 -3.16 0.59 9.63
N TRP A 119 -2.51 -0.46 10.10
CA TRP A 119 -1.16 -0.82 9.73
C TRP A 119 -1.07 -2.32 9.47
N TRP A 120 -0.07 -2.71 8.69
CA TRP A 120 0.14 -4.11 8.35
C TRP A 120 1.59 -4.49 8.57
N TYR A 121 1.84 -5.78 8.74
CA TYR A 121 3.18 -6.29 8.97
C TYR A 121 3.33 -7.71 8.48
N VAL A 122 4.55 -8.05 8.07
CA VAL A 122 4.93 -9.39 7.65
C VAL A 122 5.91 -9.97 8.65
N THR A 123 5.59 -11.13 9.20
CA THR A 123 6.50 -11.88 10.07
C THR A 123 7.01 -13.15 9.40
N GLY A 124 8.08 -13.73 9.93
CA GLY A 124 8.60 -15.02 9.50
C GLY A 124 9.08 -15.92 10.63
N GLN A 125 8.90 -17.23 10.44
CA GLN A 125 9.36 -18.26 11.36
C GLN A 125 9.80 -19.50 10.58
N ALA A 126 10.90 -20.11 11.02
CA ALA A 126 11.48 -21.29 10.39
C ALA A 126 11.22 -22.55 11.22
N THR A 127 11.11 -23.69 10.55
CA THR A 127 11.22 -24.99 11.20
C THR A 127 12.68 -25.37 11.42
N ALA A 128 12.95 -26.34 12.30
CA ALA A 128 14.27 -26.94 12.36
C ALA A 128 14.65 -27.51 10.98
N PHE A 129 15.94 -27.43 10.64
CA PHE A 129 16.45 -28.09 9.45
C PHE A 129 16.56 -29.59 9.69
N SER A 130 16.06 -30.38 8.76
CA SER A 130 16.18 -31.84 8.77
C SER A 130 17.19 -32.28 7.71
N GLY A 131 18.12 -33.15 8.09
CA GLY A 131 19.20 -33.65 7.24
C GLY A 131 19.36 -35.17 7.29
N PRO A 132 20.50 -35.69 6.79
CA PRO A 132 20.72 -37.13 6.62
C PRO A 132 20.66 -37.89 7.94
N SER A 133 20.19 -39.14 7.89
CA SER A 133 20.14 -40.04 9.06
C SER A 133 19.40 -39.45 10.28
N GLY A 134 18.48 -38.50 10.07
CA GLY A 134 17.72 -37.84 11.13
C GLY A 134 18.49 -36.73 11.85
N ALA A 135 19.64 -36.28 11.31
CA ALA A 135 20.35 -35.12 11.84
C ALA A 135 19.49 -33.86 11.74
N THR A 136 19.58 -32.99 12.74
CA THR A 136 18.82 -31.73 12.78
C THR A 136 19.71 -30.54 13.11
N ILE A 137 19.33 -29.38 12.60
CA ILE A 137 19.86 -28.07 13.04
C ILE A 137 18.66 -27.25 13.54
N PRO A 138 18.67 -26.75 14.79
CA PRO A 138 17.55 -25.98 15.32
C PRO A 138 17.21 -24.75 14.46
N ALA A 139 15.93 -24.36 14.40
CA ALA A 139 15.51 -23.12 13.74
C ALA A 139 16.19 -21.87 14.35
N ALA A 140 16.48 -21.92 15.65
CA ALA A 140 17.22 -20.88 16.38
C ALA A 140 18.61 -20.59 15.79
N ASN A 141 19.15 -21.49 14.98
CA ASN A 141 20.43 -21.31 14.31
C ASN A 141 20.34 -20.50 13.01
N LEU A 142 19.13 -20.22 12.52
CA LEU A 142 18.90 -19.36 11.36
C LEU A 142 18.53 -17.96 11.85
N GLY A 143 19.34 -16.98 11.47
CA GLY A 143 19.05 -15.57 11.63
C GLY A 143 18.77 -14.90 10.29
N TRP A 144 18.32 -13.65 10.35
CA TRP A 144 18.15 -12.83 9.16
C TRP A 144 18.44 -11.34 9.40
N THR A 145 18.63 -10.60 8.31
CA THR A 145 18.71 -9.15 8.32
C THR A 145 17.75 -8.61 7.27
N PRO A 146 16.56 -8.14 7.69
CA PRO A 146 15.58 -7.58 6.77
C PRO A 146 16.07 -6.32 6.07
N ALA A 147 15.66 -6.14 4.81
CA ALA A 147 15.98 -4.97 4.01
C ALA A 147 14.83 -4.64 3.06
N LEU A 148 14.49 -3.35 2.94
CA LEU A 148 13.51 -2.89 1.96
C LEU A 148 14.10 -2.94 0.54
N VAL A 149 13.24 -3.21 -0.45
CA VAL A 149 13.61 -3.24 -1.86
C VAL A 149 13.00 -2.03 -2.56
N GLY A 150 13.84 -1.12 -3.04
CA GLY A 150 13.44 0.13 -3.68
C GLY A 150 13.47 1.32 -2.71
N SER A 151 12.93 2.47 -3.15
CA SER A 151 12.71 3.62 -2.27
C SER A 151 11.47 3.38 -1.41
N ASP A 152 11.62 3.59 -0.11
CA ASP A 152 10.67 3.33 0.97
C ASP A 152 9.55 4.38 1.12
N GLY A 153 9.44 5.31 0.17
CA GLY A 153 8.47 6.40 0.24
C GLY A 153 8.66 7.24 1.51
N ASP A 154 7.59 7.88 1.95
CA ASP A 154 7.57 8.91 3.02
C ASP A 154 7.94 8.42 4.44
N GLY A 155 8.65 7.30 4.59
CA GLY A 155 9.05 6.72 5.88
C GLY A 155 7.98 5.85 6.56
N ASN A 156 6.88 5.58 5.86
CA ASN A 156 5.77 4.77 6.37
C ASN A 156 5.96 3.26 6.18
N VAL A 157 7.06 2.83 5.57
CA VAL A 157 7.46 1.42 5.52
C VAL A 157 8.81 1.26 6.21
N ALA A 158 8.89 0.30 7.13
CA ALA A 158 10.10 0.05 7.90
C ALA A 158 10.47 -1.44 7.85
N PRO A 159 11.77 -1.79 7.70
CA PRO A 159 12.23 -3.15 7.90
C PRO A 159 12.13 -3.53 9.39
N GLY A 160 12.05 -4.84 9.65
CA GLY A 160 12.20 -5.37 11.00
C GLY A 160 13.66 -5.38 11.46
N ASP A 161 13.84 -5.73 12.74
CA ASP A 161 15.16 -5.81 13.35
C ASP A 161 15.97 -7.02 12.86
N VAL A 162 17.29 -6.92 13.04
CA VAL A 162 18.20 -8.05 12.81
C VAL A 162 17.91 -9.14 13.84
N VAL A 163 17.72 -10.36 13.35
CA VAL A 163 17.64 -11.58 14.15
C VAL A 163 18.95 -12.32 13.99
N VAL A 164 19.69 -12.47 15.08
CA VAL A 164 21.00 -13.11 15.11
C VAL A 164 20.82 -14.63 15.29
N PRO A 165 21.62 -15.47 14.61
CA PRO A 165 21.67 -16.89 14.93
C PRO A 165 22.03 -17.12 16.40
N HIS A 166 21.30 -17.99 17.10
CA HIS A 166 21.57 -18.31 18.50
C HIS A 166 23.02 -18.69 18.85
N PRO A 167 23.78 -19.39 17.97
CA PRO A 167 25.20 -19.66 18.22
C PRO A 167 26.11 -18.42 18.27
N ASP A 168 25.65 -17.27 17.79
CA ASP A 168 26.37 -16.00 17.85
C ASP A 168 25.87 -15.19 19.07
N ALA A 169 26.70 -14.28 19.57
CA ALA A 169 26.32 -13.40 20.67
C ALA A 169 25.24 -12.41 20.22
N ALA A 170 24.29 -12.09 21.10
CA ALA A 170 23.35 -11.00 20.88
C ALA A 170 24.11 -9.70 20.55
N THR A 171 23.54 -8.92 19.64
CA THR A 171 24.14 -7.65 19.19
C THR A 171 23.50 -6.43 19.83
N ASN A 172 22.38 -6.63 20.54
CA ASN A 172 21.66 -5.62 21.28
C ASN A 172 21.81 -5.81 22.80
N SER A 173 21.05 -5.03 23.57
CA SER A 173 21.11 -5.02 25.03
C SER A 173 20.67 -6.37 25.62
N PRO A 174 21.24 -6.83 26.76
CA PRO A 174 20.83 -8.07 27.42
C PRO A 174 19.35 -8.17 27.83
N ALA A 175 18.62 -7.05 27.84
CA ALA A 175 17.19 -7.03 28.11
C ALA A 175 16.35 -7.46 26.90
N ASP A 176 16.94 -7.44 25.70
CA ASP A 176 16.24 -7.58 24.41
C ASP A 176 16.96 -8.56 23.46
N ASP A 177 17.72 -9.54 23.98
CA ASP A 177 18.59 -10.43 23.20
C ASP A 177 18.00 -10.87 21.84
N ASN A 178 18.63 -10.43 20.74
CA ASN A 178 18.20 -10.77 19.39
C ASN A 178 18.82 -12.05 18.83
N ASN A 179 19.59 -12.81 19.62
CA ASN A 179 20.15 -14.10 19.20
C ASN A 179 19.19 -15.28 19.46
N THR A 180 17.92 -15.09 19.10
CA THR A 180 16.85 -16.08 19.22
C THR A 180 16.79 -17.01 18.01
N GLY A 181 17.26 -16.54 16.85
CA GLY A 181 16.94 -17.11 15.54
C GLY A 181 15.45 -17.05 15.22
N LEU A 182 15.07 -17.54 14.03
CA LEU A 182 13.71 -17.42 13.49
C LEU A 182 12.75 -18.48 14.06
N VAL A 183 12.51 -18.44 15.37
CA VAL A 183 11.63 -19.39 16.08
C VAL A 183 10.28 -18.83 16.47
N SER A 184 10.12 -17.50 16.51
CA SER A 184 9.02 -16.83 17.21
C SER A 184 8.17 -15.89 16.35
N GLY A 185 8.33 -15.91 15.02
CA GLY A 185 7.55 -15.04 14.15
C GLY A 185 8.10 -13.60 14.14
N ASP A 186 9.39 -13.47 13.89
CA ASP A 186 10.10 -12.19 13.88
C ASP A 186 9.65 -11.30 12.72
N LEU A 187 9.74 -9.99 12.91
CA LEU A 187 9.30 -9.00 11.92
C LEU A 187 10.24 -8.98 10.71
N LEU A 188 9.69 -9.08 9.50
CA LEU A 188 10.41 -8.81 8.26
C LEU A 188 10.29 -7.32 7.89
N TYR A 189 9.07 -6.79 7.82
CA TYR A 189 8.80 -5.38 7.54
C TYR A 189 7.34 -5.03 7.81
N ALA A 190 7.05 -3.74 7.98
CA ALA A 190 5.72 -3.22 8.27
C ALA A 190 5.41 -1.94 7.48
N GLY A 191 4.13 -1.74 7.17
CA GLY A 191 3.57 -0.47 6.73
C GLY A 191 2.80 0.18 7.87
N LEU A 192 3.29 1.31 8.37
CA LEU A 192 2.87 1.93 9.63
C LEU A 192 1.58 2.75 9.52
N ASP A 193 1.23 3.18 8.30
CA ASP A 193 -0.06 3.82 8.00
C ASP A 193 -0.49 3.47 6.56
N SER A 194 -1.39 2.48 6.42
CA SER A 194 -1.79 1.97 5.10
C SER A 194 -2.58 3.00 4.30
N ALA A 195 -3.38 3.85 4.96
CA ALA A 195 -4.18 4.86 4.28
C ALA A 195 -3.29 5.98 3.71
N ALA A 196 -2.26 6.39 4.47
CA ALA A 196 -1.26 7.34 4.02
C ALA A 196 -0.44 6.78 2.83
N LEU A 197 0.00 5.52 2.91
CA LEU A 197 0.72 4.85 1.82
C LEU A 197 -0.09 4.85 0.52
N VAL A 198 -1.35 4.40 0.56
CA VAL A 198 -2.22 4.39 -0.62
C VAL A 198 -2.50 5.81 -1.13
N SER A 199 -2.70 6.79 -0.24
CA SER A 199 -2.94 8.18 -0.63
C SER A 199 -1.72 8.81 -1.33
N ALA A 200 -0.51 8.38 -0.97
CA ALA A 200 0.73 8.74 -1.64
C ALA A 200 0.97 7.96 -2.95
N GLY A 201 0.05 7.07 -3.34
CA GLY A 201 0.17 6.20 -4.51
C GLY A 201 1.05 4.96 -4.30
N GLN A 202 1.52 4.72 -3.08
CA GLN A 202 2.32 3.55 -2.72
C GLN A 202 1.41 2.37 -2.38
N THR A 203 0.96 1.67 -3.42
CA THR A 203 0.11 0.47 -3.30
C THR A 203 0.89 -0.83 -3.21
N GLN A 204 2.21 -0.77 -3.41
CA GLN A 204 3.11 -1.93 -3.32
C GLN A 204 4.34 -1.58 -2.51
N SER A 205 4.70 -2.47 -1.59
CA SER A 205 5.93 -2.37 -0.79
C SER A 205 6.63 -3.72 -0.79
N SER A 206 7.95 -3.73 -0.95
CA SER A 206 8.74 -4.95 -1.06
C SER A 206 9.90 -4.97 -0.07
N ALA A 207 10.21 -6.16 0.43
CA ALA A 207 11.38 -6.43 1.26
C ALA A 207 12.06 -7.74 0.85
N THR A 208 13.29 -7.90 1.28
CA THR A 208 14.09 -9.13 1.28
C THR A 208 14.75 -9.27 2.65
N ALA A 209 15.52 -10.33 2.85
CA ALA A 209 16.38 -10.48 4.01
C ALA A 209 17.61 -11.30 3.65
N HIS A 210 18.78 -10.88 4.16
CA HIS A 210 19.96 -11.72 4.16
C HIS A 210 19.79 -12.80 5.22
N LEU A 211 19.92 -14.07 4.83
CA LEU A 211 19.79 -15.23 5.70
C LEU A 211 21.17 -15.72 6.14
N LEU A 212 21.32 -16.06 7.41
CA LEU A 212 22.56 -16.61 7.96
C LEU A 212 22.25 -17.83 8.84
N LEU A 213 22.74 -19.00 8.46
CA LEU A 213 22.68 -20.23 9.26
C LEU A 213 24.04 -20.51 9.88
N LYS A 214 24.09 -20.71 11.20
CA LYS A 214 25.29 -21.19 11.91
C LYS A 214 25.10 -22.61 12.41
N ALA A 215 26.05 -23.51 12.16
CA ALA A 215 26.01 -24.88 12.66
C ALA A 215 27.34 -25.27 13.30
N PRO A 216 27.36 -26.22 14.27
CA PRO A 216 28.62 -26.78 14.76
C PRO A 216 29.42 -27.43 13.64
N ALA A 217 30.75 -27.37 13.71
CA ALA A 217 31.63 -28.04 12.73
C ALA A 217 31.46 -29.57 12.68
N THR A 218 30.84 -30.16 13.70
CA THR A 218 30.54 -31.59 13.82
C THR A 218 29.25 -32.01 13.11
N VAL A 219 28.49 -31.08 12.52
CA VAL A 219 27.27 -31.41 11.78
C VAL A 219 27.58 -32.34 10.61
N ALA A 220 26.79 -33.42 10.47
CA ALA A 220 27.04 -34.43 9.44
C ALA A 220 26.91 -33.82 8.04
N PRO A 221 27.80 -34.16 7.09
CA PRO A 221 27.69 -33.70 5.70
C PRO A 221 26.40 -34.19 5.02
N GLY A 222 25.83 -33.35 4.15
CA GLY A 222 24.67 -33.66 3.32
C GLY A 222 23.71 -32.49 3.21
N GLU A 223 22.55 -32.72 2.59
CA GLU A 223 21.52 -31.70 2.38
C GLU A 223 20.63 -31.56 3.61
N TYR A 224 20.31 -30.32 3.96
CA TYR A 224 19.44 -29.95 5.06
C TYR A 224 18.31 -29.07 4.55
N HIS A 225 17.08 -29.34 4.97
CA HIS A 225 15.89 -28.61 4.53
C HIS A 225 15.12 -28.05 5.72
N SER A 226 14.65 -26.81 5.59
CA SER A 226 13.75 -26.13 6.52
C SER A 226 12.64 -25.44 5.73
N THR A 227 11.51 -25.18 6.38
CA THR A 227 10.42 -24.36 5.86
C THR A 227 10.41 -23.03 6.59
N LEU A 228 10.54 -21.92 5.86
CA LEU A 228 10.29 -20.58 6.35
C LEU A 228 8.84 -20.19 6.01
N THR A 229 8.02 -19.98 7.04
CA THR A 229 6.64 -19.50 6.90
C THR A 229 6.63 -17.99 7.01
N LEU A 230 6.05 -17.31 6.02
CA LEU A 230 5.81 -15.87 6.04
C LEU A 230 4.32 -15.61 6.22
N SER A 231 3.97 -14.69 7.12
CA SER A 231 2.58 -14.38 7.46
C SER A 231 2.35 -12.87 7.40
N LEU A 232 1.26 -12.47 6.73
CA LEU A 232 0.80 -11.09 6.65
C LEU A 232 -0.34 -10.87 7.64
N PHE A 233 -0.23 -9.81 8.43
CA PHE A 233 -1.22 -9.38 9.41
C PHE A 233 -1.61 -7.92 9.18
N GLU A 234 -2.76 -7.55 9.71
CA GLU A 234 -3.25 -6.17 9.76
C GLU A 234 -3.83 -5.91 11.14
N ASP A 235 -3.55 -4.72 11.69
CA ASP A 235 -4.06 -4.27 12.98
C ASP A 235 -4.41 -2.78 12.94
N VAL A 236 -4.99 -2.31 14.05
CA VAL A 236 -5.36 -0.91 14.30
C VAL A 236 -4.66 -0.46 15.57
N ASN A 237 -4.14 0.77 15.59
CA ASN A 237 -3.58 1.39 16.79
C ASN A 237 -4.58 2.26 17.58
#